data_AF-A0A848B670-F1
#
_entry.id   AF-A0A848B670-F1
#
_cell.length_a   1.000
_cell.length_b   1.000
_cell.length_c   1.000
_cell.angle_alpha   90.00
_cell.angle_beta   90.00
_cell.angle_gamma   90.00
#
_symmetry.space_group_name_H-M   'P 1'
#
loop_
_entity.id
_entity.type
_entity.pdbx_description
1 polymer ?
#
loop_
_entity_poly.entity_id
_entity_poly.type
_entity_poly.pdbx_seq_one_letter_code
_entity_poly.pdbx_strand_id
1 'polypeptide(L)'
;MRRLRYWKAAAAGGLLVAAFFGAVSWQLGPRAEQARPSTLAPLTGLEESSEEAPLSYAPMLSWDKDTQAVVYELEVYADAAARHRIFRTRQVYTNHYQLPLRTFAGKWLGKPLYWRVRSLGFDGEPVSAYSKLATLYTAETVPELDHPLILAQSDTGNGTTLLYPVYDWVGLAGAAGYEIELYAGTGAQALSLPPVAVFHADITELYDPEPRIGTYSWRVRALDEAGAPLGSWSPLQTFRTEPEDHWETAVLGDSISHGGGHYSFSPSDFEFSWLSYLDFPAVNLSASGDLSSMTLARFSRDVLPFHPRYLMIFTGTNSLRAGEDPARVIHDLEQMKVLALSHGIAPIFLTLPPINPANIQHVFGEPTAEDWQWRFEAVNEYIRGQAHIDVAEAFVCPDGVLPTELALDGLHPDVDGKRIIGACVNEHWAEARRDADAQLRAYREAR
;
A
#
# COMPACT_ATOMS: atom_id res chain seq x y z
N MET A 1 6.11 15.79 -13.06
CA MET A 1 5.31 16.72 -12.21
C MET A 1 3.81 16.62 -12.52
N ARG A 2 3.14 15.50 -12.20
CA ARG A 2 1.68 15.35 -12.36
C ARG A 2 0.98 14.55 -11.24
N ARG A 3 1.65 14.33 -10.11
CA ARG A 3 1.03 13.79 -8.87
C ARG A 3 0.78 14.86 -7.79
N LEU A 4 0.92 16.16 -8.11
CA LEU A 4 0.68 17.28 -7.18
C LEU A 4 -0.82 17.66 -7.01
N ARG A 5 -1.76 16.77 -7.36
CA ARG A 5 -3.19 17.09 -7.45
C ARG A 5 -4.14 16.16 -6.70
N TYR A 6 -3.63 15.24 -5.89
CA TYR A 6 -4.50 14.40 -5.05
C TYR A 6 -5.02 15.12 -3.80
N TRP A 7 -4.38 16.20 -3.35
CA TRP A 7 -4.66 16.77 -2.02
C TRP A 7 -5.21 18.20 -2.00
N LYS A 8 -5.43 18.85 -3.16
CA LYS A 8 -6.01 20.21 -3.21
C LYS A 8 -7.54 20.27 -3.17
N ALA A 9 -8.25 19.14 -3.13
CA ALA A 9 -9.72 19.11 -3.09
C ALA A 9 -10.32 19.22 -1.68
N ALA A 10 -9.52 19.12 -0.61
CA ALA A 10 -10.03 19.10 0.76
C ALA A 10 -10.47 20.46 1.32
N ALA A 11 -10.29 21.58 0.59
CA ALA A 11 -10.60 22.93 1.09
C ALA A 11 -11.92 23.54 0.57
N ALA A 12 -12.70 22.84 -0.26
CA ALA A 12 -13.99 23.33 -0.73
C ALA A 12 -15.02 22.20 -0.67
N GLY A 13 -15.98 22.32 0.25
CA GLY A 13 -17.10 21.39 0.35
C GLY A 13 -17.82 21.27 -0.99
N GLY A 14 -17.79 20.06 -1.54
CA GLY A 14 -18.47 19.69 -2.78
C GLY A 14 -18.16 18.26 -3.18
N LEU A 15 -19.18 17.40 -3.17
CA LEU A 15 -19.18 16.12 -3.88
C LEU A 15 -18.76 16.33 -5.35
N LEU A 16 -17.77 15.57 -5.85
CA LEU A 16 -17.78 14.94 -7.19
C LEU A 16 -16.49 14.15 -7.51
N VAL A 17 -16.68 12.84 -7.60
CA VAL A 17 -16.21 11.85 -8.59
C VAL A 17 -15.37 12.34 -9.80
N ALA A 18 -14.42 11.46 -10.17
CA ALA A 18 -13.79 11.20 -11.49
C ALA A 18 -12.52 11.97 -11.92
N ALA A 19 -11.45 11.16 -12.00
CA ALA A 19 -10.57 10.90 -13.15
C ALA A 19 -10.29 12.04 -14.16
N PHE A 20 -9.01 12.36 -14.35
CA PHE A 20 -8.46 12.80 -15.64
C PHE A 20 -6.98 12.42 -15.73
N PHE A 21 -6.69 11.40 -16.52
CA PHE A 21 -5.34 11.01 -16.90
C PHE A 21 -4.92 11.70 -18.20
N GLY A 22 -3.65 12.10 -18.25
CA GLY A 22 -2.98 12.44 -19.48
C GLY A 22 -1.57 11.89 -19.39
N ALA A 23 -1.25 10.98 -20.30
CA ALA A 23 0.06 10.41 -20.52
C ALA A 23 1.13 11.51 -20.55
N VAL A 24 2.13 11.40 -19.67
CA VAL A 24 3.41 12.10 -19.82
C VAL A 24 4.49 11.09 -19.51
N SER A 25 5.20 10.71 -20.57
CA SER A 25 6.44 9.95 -20.51
C SER A 25 7.46 10.67 -19.63
N TRP A 26 7.94 9.99 -18.59
CA TRP A 26 9.09 10.47 -17.83
C TRP A 26 10.36 10.16 -18.62
N GLN A 27 10.82 11.11 -19.43
CA GLN A 27 12.22 11.13 -19.85
C GLN A 27 13.04 11.69 -18.68
N LEU A 28 13.41 10.81 -17.75
CA LEU A 28 14.55 11.07 -16.86
C LEU A 28 15.80 11.06 -17.73
N GLY A 29 16.40 12.24 -17.94
CA GLY A 29 17.69 12.35 -18.60
C GLY A 29 18.75 11.50 -17.86
N PRO A 30 19.77 10.97 -18.57
CA PRO A 30 20.80 10.14 -17.94
C PRO A 30 21.60 10.98 -16.93
N ARG A 31 21.30 10.83 -15.63
CA ARG A 31 22.15 11.32 -14.55
C ARG A 31 23.27 10.32 -14.31
N ALA A 32 24.50 10.84 -14.17
CA ALA A 32 25.69 10.04 -13.93
C ALA A 32 25.54 9.24 -12.63
N GLU A 33 25.90 7.96 -12.70
CA GLU A 33 25.85 6.96 -11.62
C GLU A 33 26.78 7.42 -10.48
N GLN A 34 26.22 8.02 -9.42
CA GLN A 34 26.95 8.16 -8.16
C GLN A 34 26.91 6.80 -7.47
N ALA A 35 27.95 6.00 -7.68
CA ALA A 35 28.15 4.73 -7.01
C ALA A 35 28.35 4.96 -5.51
N ARG A 36 27.25 5.02 -4.75
CA ARG A 36 27.28 4.64 -3.33
C ARG A 36 27.41 3.11 -3.27
N PRO A 37 28.22 2.55 -2.36
CA PRO A 37 28.26 1.10 -2.16
C PRO A 37 26.86 0.61 -1.80
N SER A 38 26.34 -0.39 -2.52
CA SER A 38 25.10 -1.07 -2.15
C SER A 38 25.26 -1.70 -0.77
N THR A 39 24.39 -1.37 0.16
CA THR A 39 24.43 -1.90 1.53
C THR A 39 23.72 -3.25 1.66
N LEU A 40 22.82 -3.57 0.71
CA LEU A 40 22.03 -4.80 0.72
C LEU A 40 22.64 -5.89 -0.17
N ALA A 41 22.39 -7.15 0.22
CA ALA A 41 22.79 -8.32 -0.55
C ALA A 41 22.13 -8.33 -1.94
N PRO A 42 22.75 -8.99 -2.94
CA PRO A 42 22.11 -9.24 -4.23
C PRO A 42 20.78 -9.98 -4.07
N LEU A 43 19.82 -9.66 -4.95
CA LEU A 43 18.53 -10.35 -5.02
C LEU A 43 18.70 -11.84 -5.35
N THR A 44 17.81 -12.65 -4.79
CA THR A 44 17.73 -14.11 -4.94
C THR A 44 16.37 -14.53 -5.48
N GLY A 45 16.15 -15.85 -5.62
CA GLY A 45 14.86 -16.39 -6.05
C GLY A 45 14.49 -16.11 -7.51
N LEU A 46 15.45 -15.70 -8.34
CA LEU A 46 15.20 -15.45 -9.76
C LEU A 46 14.70 -16.73 -10.43
N GLU A 47 13.64 -16.59 -11.21
CA GLU A 47 13.14 -17.67 -12.05
C GLU A 47 14.17 -18.02 -13.16
N GLU A 48 14.74 -19.21 -13.05
CA GLU A 48 15.60 -19.78 -14.07
C GLU A 48 14.82 -20.80 -14.90
N SER A 49 15.05 -20.79 -16.21
CA SER A 49 14.51 -21.81 -17.11
C SER A 49 15.62 -22.61 -17.78
N SER A 50 15.25 -23.72 -18.40
CA SER A 50 16.16 -24.67 -19.03
C SER A 50 15.67 -25.04 -20.42
N GLU A 51 16.50 -25.75 -21.18
CA GLU A 51 16.08 -26.26 -22.50
C GLU A 51 14.94 -27.28 -22.37
N GLU A 52 14.89 -28.05 -21.28
CA GLU A 52 13.84 -29.02 -20.98
C GLU A 52 12.53 -28.38 -20.46
N ALA A 53 12.63 -27.19 -19.87
CA ALA A 53 11.50 -26.42 -19.37
C ALA A 53 11.63 -24.94 -19.78
N PRO A 54 11.44 -24.61 -21.06
CA PRO A 54 11.52 -23.23 -21.54
C PRO A 54 10.29 -22.43 -21.14
N LEU A 55 10.40 -21.10 -21.15
CA LEU A 55 9.28 -20.19 -20.98
C LEU A 55 8.77 -19.68 -22.35
N SER A 56 7.69 -18.90 -22.36
CA SER A 56 7.15 -18.29 -23.58
C SER A 56 8.06 -17.17 -24.11
N TYR A 57 7.71 -16.56 -25.24
CA TYR A 57 8.37 -15.35 -25.74
C TYR A 57 7.90 -14.05 -25.05
N ALA A 58 7.02 -14.16 -24.07
CA ALA A 58 6.66 -13.08 -23.14
C ALA A 58 6.61 -13.65 -21.71
N PRO A 59 7.75 -14.15 -21.17
CA PRO A 59 7.76 -14.82 -19.88
C PRO A 59 7.43 -13.82 -18.77
N MET A 60 6.66 -14.26 -17.77
CA MET A 60 6.44 -13.53 -16.54
C MET A 60 7.59 -13.85 -15.59
N LEU A 61 8.62 -13.01 -15.56
CA LEU A 61 9.78 -13.22 -14.69
C LEU A 61 9.43 -12.87 -13.25
N SER A 62 9.99 -13.62 -12.30
CA SER A 62 9.80 -13.41 -10.85
C SER A 62 11.13 -13.51 -10.09
N TRP A 63 11.19 -12.84 -8.93
CA TRP A 63 12.30 -12.92 -7.97
C TRP A 63 11.81 -12.67 -6.54
N ASP A 64 12.65 -12.93 -5.55
CA ASP A 64 12.32 -12.67 -4.15
C ASP A 64 12.06 -11.16 -3.93
N LYS A 65 10.97 -10.84 -3.24
CA LYS A 65 10.59 -9.46 -2.94
C LYS A 65 11.61 -8.81 -2.01
N ASP A 66 12.04 -7.60 -2.35
CA ASP A 66 12.87 -6.75 -1.50
C ASP A 66 12.04 -5.57 -0.99
N THR A 67 11.81 -5.53 0.32
CA THR A 67 11.01 -4.50 1.01
C THR A 67 11.73 -3.15 1.12
N GLN A 68 12.95 -3.05 0.61
CA GLN A 68 13.73 -1.80 0.51
C GLN A 68 13.84 -1.29 -0.94
N ALA A 69 13.16 -1.96 -1.88
CA ALA A 69 13.10 -1.50 -3.26
C ALA A 69 11.94 -0.51 -3.44
N VAL A 70 12.21 0.63 -4.07
CA VAL A 70 11.16 1.51 -4.61
C VAL A 70 10.78 1.10 -6.04
N VAL A 71 11.78 0.63 -6.78
CA VAL A 71 11.66 0.16 -8.15
C VAL A 71 12.82 -0.78 -8.44
N TYR A 72 12.66 -1.69 -9.40
CA TYR A 72 13.69 -2.60 -9.84
C TYR A 72 14.28 -2.18 -11.18
N GLU A 73 15.56 -2.52 -11.37
CA GLU A 73 16.25 -2.47 -12.64
C GLU A 73 16.53 -3.87 -13.14
N LEU A 74 16.06 -4.17 -14.35
CA LEU A 74 16.21 -5.47 -15.00
C LEU A 74 17.05 -5.32 -16.28
N GLU A 75 18.01 -6.21 -16.46
CA GLU A 75 18.87 -6.28 -17.64
C GLU A 75 18.84 -7.68 -18.26
N VAL A 76 18.89 -7.74 -19.60
CA VAL A 76 18.95 -8.99 -20.36
C VAL A 76 20.14 -8.99 -21.30
N TYR A 77 20.78 -10.13 -21.42
CA TYR A 77 22.04 -10.38 -22.12
C TYR A 77 21.92 -11.55 -23.08
N ALA A 78 22.67 -11.46 -24.17
CA ALA A 78 22.77 -12.52 -25.17
C ALA A 78 23.89 -13.54 -24.88
N ASP A 79 24.66 -13.34 -23.81
CA ASP A 79 25.78 -14.21 -23.43
C ASP A 79 25.93 -14.34 -21.91
N ALA A 80 26.41 -15.51 -21.47
CA ALA A 80 26.61 -15.85 -20.06
C ALA A 80 27.70 -15.00 -19.38
N ALA A 81 28.56 -14.32 -20.12
CA ALA A 81 29.60 -13.46 -19.58
C ALA A 81 29.12 -12.01 -19.35
N ALA A 82 27.83 -11.73 -19.59
CA ALA A 82 27.20 -10.41 -19.49
C ALA A 82 27.92 -9.30 -20.27
N ARG A 83 28.44 -9.62 -21.47
CA ARG A 83 29.16 -8.64 -22.32
C ARG A 83 28.25 -7.94 -23.32
N HIS A 84 27.16 -8.59 -23.74
CA HIS A 84 26.24 -8.11 -24.77
C HIS A 84 24.84 -7.91 -24.17
N ARG A 85 24.63 -6.77 -23.50
CA ARG A 85 23.31 -6.37 -23.01
C ARG A 85 22.41 -6.01 -24.20
N ILE A 86 21.25 -6.63 -24.26
CA ILE A 86 20.25 -6.43 -25.32
C ILE A 86 18.99 -5.71 -24.84
N PHE A 87 18.77 -5.66 -23.53
CA PHE A 87 17.63 -4.96 -22.94
C PHE A 87 17.98 -4.43 -21.55
N ARG A 88 17.32 -3.33 -21.19
CA ARG A 88 17.38 -2.71 -19.87
C ARG A 88 16.09 -1.96 -19.61
N THR A 89 15.52 -2.15 -18.43
CA THR A 89 14.41 -1.33 -17.92
C THR A 89 14.67 -0.97 -16.46
N ARG A 90 14.10 0.16 -16.04
CA ARG A 90 14.13 0.68 -14.66
C ARG A 90 12.74 1.09 -14.17
N GLN A 91 11.73 0.50 -14.79
CA GLN A 91 10.32 0.80 -14.55
C GLN A 91 9.61 -0.50 -14.23
N VAL A 92 10.07 -1.13 -13.16
CA VAL A 92 9.59 -2.43 -12.68
C VAL A 92 9.21 -2.24 -11.23
N TYR A 93 7.91 -2.10 -10.94
CA TYR A 93 7.40 -1.67 -9.64
C TYR A 93 6.91 -2.82 -8.76
N THR A 94 6.93 -4.04 -9.28
CA THR A 94 6.69 -5.26 -8.50
C THR A 94 7.92 -6.17 -8.63
N ASN A 95 7.99 -7.21 -7.81
CA ASN A 95 9.01 -8.26 -7.96
C ASN A 95 8.72 -9.23 -9.13
N HIS A 96 7.93 -8.77 -10.10
CA HIS A 96 7.54 -9.51 -11.29
C HIS A 96 7.62 -8.60 -12.52
N TYR A 97 7.90 -9.19 -13.69
CA TYR A 97 7.93 -8.44 -14.93
C TYR A 97 7.66 -9.34 -16.14
N GLN A 98 6.64 -9.01 -16.94
CA GLN A 98 6.46 -9.66 -18.24
C GLN A 98 7.46 -9.10 -19.24
N LEU A 99 8.40 -9.93 -19.69
CA LEU A 99 9.49 -9.52 -20.57
C LEU A 99 9.09 -9.68 -22.06
N PRO A 100 8.86 -8.61 -22.84
CA PRO A 100 8.34 -8.73 -24.20
C PRO A 100 9.44 -9.05 -25.23
N LEU A 101 9.96 -10.28 -25.25
CA LEU A 101 11.15 -10.64 -26.05
C LEU A 101 10.97 -10.35 -27.54
N ARG A 102 9.76 -10.50 -28.09
CA ARG A 102 9.49 -10.22 -29.51
C ARG A 102 9.81 -8.77 -29.91
N THR A 103 9.78 -7.83 -28.97
CA THR A 103 10.00 -6.40 -29.24
C THR A 103 11.47 -6.03 -29.39
N PHE A 104 12.39 -6.77 -28.77
CA PHE A 104 13.82 -6.41 -28.73
C PHE A 104 14.79 -7.57 -29.02
N ALA A 105 14.36 -8.82 -28.87
CA ALA A 105 15.20 -10.02 -28.93
C ALA A 105 14.95 -10.89 -30.18
N GLY A 106 14.37 -10.36 -31.26
CA GLY A 106 13.95 -11.15 -32.42
C GLY A 106 14.97 -12.17 -32.96
N LYS A 107 16.25 -11.80 -33.07
CA LYS A 107 17.34 -12.71 -33.53
C LYS A 107 17.85 -13.72 -32.49
N TRP A 108 17.38 -13.56 -31.25
CA TRP A 108 17.74 -14.35 -30.08
C TRP A 108 16.58 -15.21 -29.55
N LEU A 109 15.38 -15.11 -30.15
CA LEU A 109 14.28 -16.01 -29.82
C LEU A 109 14.70 -17.47 -30.03
N GLY A 110 14.38 -18.33 -29.06
CA GLY A 110 14.79 -19.73 -29.06
C GLY A 110 16.25 -19.98 -28.68
N LYS A 111 17.04 -18.94 -28.39
CA LYS A 111 18.42 -19.07 -27.88
C LYS A 111 18.44 -18.77 -26.38
N PRO A 112 19.41 -19.33 -25.63
CA PRO A 112 19.57 -18.97 -24.23
C PRO A 112 19.90 -17.48 -24.09
N LEU A 113 19.10 -16.82 -23.26
CA LEU A 113 19.32 -15.47 -22.76
C LEU A 113 19.73 -15.55 -21.30
N TYR A 114 20.25 -14.45 -20.79
CA TYR A 114 20.65 -14.34 -19.39
C TYR A 114 20.14 -13.02 -18.84
N TRP A 115 19.62 -13.02 -17.63
CA TRP A 115 19.02 -11.83 -17.06
C TRP A 115 19.41 -11.66 -15.59
N ARG A 116 19.33 -10.42 -15.12
CA ARG A 116 19.61 -10.06 -13.73
C ARG A 116 18.78 -8.87 -13.32
N VAL A 117 18.60 -8.72 -12.02
CA VAL A 117 17.81 -7.65 -11.43
C VAL A 117 18.54 -7.04 -10.24
N ARG A 118 18.28 -5.75 -9.96
CA ARG A 118 18.66 -5.08 -8.71
C ARG A 118 17.55 -4.15 -8.25
N SER A 119 17.58 -3.84 -6.96
CA SER A 119 16.71 -2.87 -6.31
C SER A 119 17.29 -1.47 -6.45
N LEU A 120 16.40 -0.51 -6.67
CA LEU A 120 16.70 0.91 -6.70
C LEU A 120 15.88 1.63 -5.64
N GLY A 121 16.46 2.68 -5.07
CA GLY A 121 15.77 3.61 -4.21
C GLY A 121 15.03 4.69 -4.99
N PHE A 122 14.52 5.68 -4.27
CA PHE A 122 13.60 6.69 -4.81
C PHE A 122 14.23 7.55 -5.91
N ASP A 123 15.49 7.96 -5.77
CA ASP A 123 16.20 8.75 -6.78
C ASP A 123 16.83 7.87 -7.90
N GLY A 124 16.56 6.57 -7.88
CA GLY A 124 17.11 5.59 -8.81
C GLY A 124 18.54 5.16 -8.49
N GLU A 125 19.08 5.53 -7.34
CA GLU A 125 20.32 4.97 -6.82
C GLU A 125 20.15 3.47 -6.56
N PRO A 126 21.17 2.64 -6.86
CA PRO A 126 21.15 1.24 -6.47
C PRO A 126 21.16 1.08 -4.95
N VAL A 127 20.21 0.33 -4.41
CA VAL A 127 20.19 -0.03 -2.97
C VAL A 127 20.69 -1.46 -2.74
N SER A 128 20.58 -2.33 -3.76
CA SER A 128 21.24 -3.63 -3.79
C SER A 128 22.21 -3.75 -4.96
N ALA A 129 23.15 -4.70 -4.83
CA ALA A 129 23.95 -5.15 -5.97
C ALA A 129 23.06 -5.95 -6.93
N TYR A 130 23.49 -6.06 -8.20
CA TYR A 130 22.84 -6.97 -9.13
C TYR A 130 22.87 -8.42 -8.62
N SER A 131 21.75 -9.10 -8.79
CA SER A 131 21.66 -10.56 -8.68
C SER A 131 22.72 -11.25 -9.54
N LYS A 132 22.92 -12.54 -9.26
CA LYS A 132 23.59 -13.42 -10.24
C LYS A 132 22.77 -13.44 -11.53
N LEU A 133 23.44 -13.72 -12.65
CA LEU A 133 22.75 -13.99 -13.91
C LEU A 133 21.93 -15.26 -13.77
N ALA A 134 20.64 -15.15 -14.05
CA ALA A 134 19.70 -16.24 -14.23
C ALA A 134 19.64 -16.63 -15.70
N THR A 135 19.52 -17.92 -15.99
CA THR A 135 19.40 -18.42 -17.36
C THR A 135 17.94 -18.37 -17.83
N LEU A 136 17.72 -17.96 -19.07
CA LEU A 136 16.39 -17.83 -19.68
C LEU A 136 16.36 -18.50 -21.06
N TYR A 137 15.84 -19.71 -21.09
CA TYR A 137 15.40 -20.41 -22.29
C TYR A 137 13.94 -20.10 -22.59
N THR A 138 13.63 -19.90 -23.88
CA THR A 138 12.28 -19.62 -24.35
C THR A 138 11.94 -20.38 -25.62
N ALA A 139 10.66 -20.70 -25.81
CA ALA A 139 10.18 -21.45 -26.95
C ALA A 139 8.81 -20.95 -27.41
N GLU A 140 8.59 -20.97 -28.73
CA GLU A 140 7.31 -20.56 -29.35
C GLU A 140 6.15 -21.50 -28.98
N THR A 141 6.45 -22.74 -28.62
CA THR A 141 5.45 -23.76 -28.25
C THR A 141 4.83 -23.51 -26.88
N VAL A 142 5.42 -22.64 -26.06
CA VAL A 142 4.91 -22.30 -24.73
C VAL A 142 3.98 -21.09 -24.86
N PRO A 143 2.69 -21.21 -24.48
CA PRO A 143 1.74 -20.11 -24.59
C PRO A 143 2.14 -18.92 -23.70
N GLU A 144 1.90 -17.71 -24.21
CA GLU A 144 2.12 -16.47 -23.46
C GLU A 144 0.97 -16.24 -22.46
N LEU A 145 1.30 -15.74 -21.26
CA LEU A 145 0.28 -15.30 -20.31
C LEU A 145 -0.40 -14.04 -20.86
N ASP A 146 -1.71 -14.12 -21.08
CA ASP A 146 -2.49 -13.08 -21.77
C ASP A 146 -3.41 -12.27 -20.83
N HIS A 147 -3.27 -12.44 -19.51
CA HIS A 147 -4.03 -11.67 -18.53
C HIS A 147 -3.11 -11.15 -17.42
N PRO A 148 -3.45 -10.02 -16.78
CA PRO A 148 -2.72 -9.55 -15.60
C PRO A 148 -2.68 -10.62 -14.49
N LEU A 149 -1.60 -10.64 -13.73
CA LEU A 149 -1.41 -11.58 -12.62
C LEU A 149 -1.78 -10.90 -11.30
N ILE A 150 -2.84 -11.37 -10.64
CA ILE A 150 -3.14 -10.95 -9.27
C ILE A 150 -2.23 -11.75 -8.33
N LEU A 151 -1.38 -11.05 -7.57
CA LEU A 151 -0.54 -11.67 -6.55
C LEU A 151 -1.37 -11.83 -5.28
N ALA A 152 -2.26 -12.82 -5.26
CA ALA A 152 -3.15 -13.07 -4.14
C ALA A 152 -2.34 -13.25 -2.84
N GLN A 153 -2.37 -12.25 -1.96
CA GLN A 153 -2.00 -12.46 -0.56
C GLN A 153 -3.13 -13.24 0.11
N SER A 154 -2.76 -14.21 0.95
CA SER A 154 -3.78 -14.94 1.71
C SER A 154 -4.41 -13.96 2.70
N ASP A 155 -5.73 -13.77 2.62
CA ASP A 155 -6.52 -13.04 3.62
C ASP A 155 -6.46 -13.69 5.02
N THR A 156 -5.71 -14.80 5.16
CA THR A 156 -5.52 -15.52 6.42
C THR A 156 -4.40 -14.87 7.24
N GLY A 157 -4.74 -13.89 8.06
CA GLY A 157 -3.79 -13.26 8.97
C GLY A 157 -4.45 -12.14 9.77
N ASN A 158 -3.74 -11.64 10.78
CA ASN A 158 -4.19 -10.43 11.46
C ASN A 158 -4.05 -9.24 10.51
N GLY A 159 -4.98 -8.27 10.57
CA GLY A 159 -4.85 -7.02 9.82
C GLY A 159 -4.99 -7.10 8.30
N THR A 160 -5.38 -8.26 7.76
CA THR A 160 -5.55 -8.48 6.31
C THR A 160 -6.93 -8.05 5.80
N THR A 161 -7.92 -7.90 6.70
CA THR A 161 -9.28 -7.49 6.35
C THR A 161 -9.37 -5.97 6.23
N LEU A 162 -9.42 -5.48 4.99
CA LEU A 162 -9.57 -4.05 4.67
C LEU A 162 -11.03 -3.72 4.34
N LEU A 163 -11.59 -2.70 5.01
CA LEU A 163 -12.88 -2.13 4.62
C LEU A 163 -12.78 -1.39 3.29
N TYR A 164 -11.64 -0.73 3.05
CA TYR A 164 -11.28 -0.07 1.81
C TYR A 164 -10.27 -0.94 1.06
N PRO A 165 -10.71 -1.82 0.15
CA PRO A 165 -9.78 -2.69 -0.54
C PRO A 165 -8.88 -1.91 -1.53
N VAL A 166 -7.68 -2.42 -1.72
CA VAL A 166 -6.79 -2.00 -2.79
C VAL A 166 -6.57 -3.19 -3.71
N TYR A 167 -6.72 -2.96 -5.00
CA TYR A 167 -6.55 -3.97 -6.04
C TYR A 167 -5.19 -3.76 -6.69
N ASP A 168 -4.32 -4.76 -6.64
CA ASP A 168 -2.99 -4.73 -7.23
C ASP A 168 -2.73 -5.96 -8.11
N TRP A 169 -1.94 -5.77 -9.16
CA TRP A 169 -1.63 -6.83 -10.10
C TRP A 169 -0.28 -6.60 -10.78
N VAL A 170 0.24 -7.63 -11.43
CA VAL A 170 1.36 -7.49 -12.36
C VAL A 170 0.81 -7.16 -13.74
N GLY A 171 1.30 -6.05 -14.31
CA GLY A 171 0.91 -5.57 -15.63
C GLY A 171 1.40 -6.43 -16.79
N LEU A 172 0.68 -6.38 -17.91
CA LEU A 172 1.10 -6.98 -19.17
C LEU A 172 1.96 -6.00 -19.98
N ALA A 173 2.92 -6.54 -20.72
CA ALA A 173 3.70 -5.74 -21.65
C ALA A 173 2.80 -5.17 -22.76
N GLY A 174 2.93 -3.87 -23.03
CA GLY A 174 2.11 -3.16 -24.02
C GLY A 174 0.76 -2.65 -23.49
N ALA A 175 0.41 -2.93 -22.23
CA ALA A 175 -0.77 -2.35 -21.60
C ALA A 175 -0.61 -0.83 -21.43
N ALA A 176 -1.64 -0.07 -21.82
CA ALA A 176 -1.75 1.37 -21.61
C ALA A 176 -2.75 1.72 -20.49
N GLY A 177 -3.58 0.76 -20.09
CA GLY A 177 -4.53 0.89 -18.99
C GLY A 177 -5.12 -0.46 -18.61
N TYR A 178 -6.03 -0.43 -17.64
CA TYR A 178 -6.66 -1.62 -17.08
C TYR A 178 -8.13 -1.35 -16.79
N GLU A 179 -8.95 -2.38 -16.91
CA GLU A 179 -10.34 -2.40 -16.48
C GLU A 179 -10.49 -3.43 -15.37
N ILE A 180 -11.15 -3.05 -14.28
CA ILE A 180 -11.40 -3.88 -13.10
C ILE A 180 -12.91 -4.05 -12.97
N GLU A 181 -13.36 -5.28 -12.78
CA GLU A 181 -14.76 -5.58 -12.45
C GLU A 181 -14.83 -6.19 -11.05
N LEU A 182 -15.71 -5.63 -10.22
CA LEU A 182 -16.01 -6.10 -8.88
C LEU A 182 -17.42 -6.71 -8.87
N TYR A 183 -17.58 -7.87 -8.25
CA TYR A 183 -18.84 -8.61 -8.14
C TYR A 183 -19.14 -8.93 -6.68
N ALA A 184 -20.42 -8.95 -6.33
CA ALA A 184 -20.86 -9.49 -5.04
C ALA A 184 -20.82 -11.02 -5.05
N GLY A 185 -20.37 -11.61 -3.95
CA GLY A 185 -20.29 -13.06 -3.76
C GLY A 185 -18.93 -13.66 -4.12
N THR A 186 -18.89 -14.98 -4.19
CA THR A 186 -17.66 -15.77 -4.33
C THR A 186 -17.56 -16.45 -5.69
N GLY A 187 -16.32 -16.55 -6.19
CA GLY A 187 -15.96 -17.42 -7.31
C GLY A 187 -16.77 -17.19 -8.60
N ALA A 188 -16.84 -18.22 -9.44
CA ALA A 188 -17.49 -18.12 -10.75
C ALA A 188 -19.00 -17.82 -10.68
N GLN A 189 -19.67 -18.12 -9.56
CA GLN A 189 -21.09 -17.78 -9.37
C GLN A 189 -21.32 -16.27 -9.39
N ALA A 190 -20.36 -15.47 -8.88
CA ALA A 190 -20.44 -14.02 -8.86
C ALA A 190 -20.59 -13.41 -10.27
N LEU A 191 -20.01 -14.05 -11.30
CA LEU A 191 -20.09 -13.61 -12.71
C LEU A 191 -21.47 -13.77 -13.33
N SER A 192 -22.40 -14.46 -12.66
CA SER A 192 -23.78 -14.57 -13.13
C SER A 192 -24.62 -13.31 -12.87
N LEU A 193 -24.10 -12.39 -12.06
CA LEU A 193 -24.69 -11.10 -11.73
C LEU A 193 -23.93 -9.95 -12.41
N PRO A 194 -24.56 -8.79 -12.66
CA PRO A 194 -23.84 -7.62 -13.11
C PRO A 194 -22.79 -7.18 -12.06
N PRO A 195 -21.66 -6.60 -12.50
CA PRO A 195 -20.66 -6.09 -11.57
C PRO A 195 -21.28 -5.00 -10.68
N VAL A 196 -20.90 -4.99 -9.40
CA VAL A 196 -21.28 -3.94 -8.44
C VAL A 196 -20.50 -2.65 -8.70
N ALA A 197 -19.31 -2.77 -9.29
CA ALA A 197 -18.50 -1.64 -9.73
C ALA A 197 -17.61 -2.04 -10.91
N VAL A 198 -17.34 -1.08 -11.78
CA VAL A 198 -16.36 -1.18 -12.86
C VAL A 198 -15.41 0.00 -12.73
N PHE A 199 -14.12 -0.27 -12.65
CA PHE A 199 -13.08 0.74 -12.51
C PHE A 199 -12.12 0.72 -13.68
N HIS A 200 -11.42 1.83 -13.86
CA HIS A 200 -10.34 1.95 -14.83
C HIS A 200 -9.10 2.50 -14.14
N ALA A 201 -7.94 1.96 -14.47
CA ALA A 201 -6.66 2.36 -13.91
C ALA A 201 -5.59 2.47 -15.01
N ASP A 202 -4.74 3.49 -14.94
CA ASP A 202 -3.61 3.66 -15.85
C ASP A 202 -2.31 3.03 -15.30
N ILE A 203 -2.37 2.57 -14.05
CA ILE A 203 -1.28 1.90 -13.35
C ILE A 203 -1.80 0.58 -12.76
N THR A 204 -0.90 -0.25 -12.25
CA THR A 204 -1.18 -1.61 -11.80
C THR A 204 -1.68 -1.69 -10.35
N GLU A 205 -2.35 -0.64 -9.88
CA GLU A 205 -2.89 -0.51 -8.53
C GLU A 205 -4.12 0.40 -8.58
N LEU A 206 -5.17 0.07 -7.82
CA LEU A 206 -6.35 0.90 -7.65
C LEU A 206 -6.90 0.82 -6.21
N TYR A 207 -7.00 1.98 -5.57
CA TYR A 207 -7.67 2.15 -4.27
C TYR A 207 -9.18 2.25 -4.50
N ASP A 208 -9.97 1.38 -3.88
CA ASP A 208 -11.43 1.49 -3.93
C ASP A 208 -11.88 2.70 -3.11
N PRO A 209 -12.61 3.67 -3.69
CA PRO A 209 -13.07 4.84 -2.94
C PRO A 209 -14.24 4.51 -2.00
N GLU A 210 -14.87 3.36 -2.15
CA GLU A 210 -16.04 2.96 -1.36
C GLU A 210 -15.70 1.85 -0.36
N PRO A 211 -16.27 1.89 0.86
CA PRO A 211 -16.15 0.78 1.79
C PRO A 211 -16.88 -0.46 1.24
N ARG A 212 -16.28 -1.64 1.39
CA ARG A 212 -16.82 -2.92 0.95
C ARG A 212 -17.17 -3.77 2.17
N ILE A 213 -18.46 -3.84 2.49
CA ILE A 213 -19.02 -4.72 3.52
C ILE A 213 -19.66 -5.92 2.84
N GLY A 214 -19.14 -7.10 3.11
CA GLY A 214 -19.60 -8.36 2.51
C GLY A 214 -18.46 -9.17 1.91
N THR A 215 -18.84 -10.11 1.06
CA THR A 215 -17.91 -10.91 0.27
C THR A 215 -17.96 -10.47 -1.18
N TYR A 216 -16.80 -10.22 -1.77
CA TYR A 216 -16.68 -9.75 -3.15
C TYR A 216 -15.64 -10.53 -3.90
N SER A 217 -15.82 -10.63 -5.22
CA SER A 217 -14.84 -11.18 -6.14
C SER A 217 -14.52 -10.17 -7.22
N TRP A 218 -13.25 -9.99 -7.55
CA TRP A 218 -12.80 -9.02 -8.54
C TRP A 218 -11.85 -9.65 -9.54
N ARG A 219 -11.79 -9.05 -10.73
CA ARG A 219 -10.88 -9.43 -11.81
C ARG A 219 -10.42 -8.20 -12.57
N VAL A 220 -9.29 -8.31 -13.26
CA VAL A 220 -8.69 -7.23 -14.04
C VAL A 220 -8.29 -7.72 -15.42
N ARG A 221 -8.39 -6.84 -16.43
CA ARG A 221 -7.83 -7.06 -17.77
C ARG A 221 -6.99 -5.87 -18.20
N ALA A 222 -6.01 -6.13 -19.06
CA ALA A 222 -5.20 -5.08 -19.69
C ALA A 222 -5.91 -4.52 -20.93
N LEU A 223 -5.72 -3.22 -21.15
CA LEU A 223 -6.18 -2.46 -22.31
C LEU A 223 -4.97 -1.89 -23.06
N ASP A 224 -5.06 -1.82 -24.39
CA ASP A 224 -4.07 -1.15 -25.24
C ASP A 224 -4.29 0.38 -25.30
N GLU A 225 -3.46 1.10 -26.06
CA GLU A 225 -3.56 2.56 -26.22
C GLU A 225 -4.89 3.02 -26.84
N ALA A 226 -5.59 2.16 -27.58
CA ALA A 226 -6.91 2.44 -28.16
C ALA A 226 -8.06 2.10 -27.20
N GLY A 227 -7.76 1.56 -26.02
CA GLY A 227 -8.75 1.08 -25.05
C GLY A 227 -9.35 -0.29 -25.40
N ALA A 228 -8.76 -1.02 -26.35
CA ALA A 228 -9.19 -2.37 -26.67
C ALA A 228 -8.54 -3.39 -25.72
N PRO A 229 -9.21 -4.50 -25.39
CA PRO A 229 -8.62 -5.56 -24.57
C PRO A 229 -7.35 -6.13 -25.20
N LEU A 230 -6.24 -6.12 -24.46
CA LEU A 230 -4.95 -6.67 -24.89
C LEU A 230 -4.88 -8.20 -24.69
N GLY A 231 -5.76 -8.75 -23.84
CA GLY A 231 -5.90 -10.17 -23.64
C GLY A 231 -7.10 -10.51 -22.76
N SER A 232 -7.02 -11.64 -22.05
CA SER A 232 -8.13 -12.18 -21.28
C SER A 232 -8.25 -11.53 -19.88
N TRP A 233 -9.36 -11.82 -19.20
CA TRP A 233 -9.56 -11.42 -17.80
C TRP A 233 -8.69 -12.29 -16.89
N SER A 234 -8.12 -11.70 -15.84
CA SER A 234 -7.50 -12.47 -14.77
C SER A 234 -8.51 -13.43 -14.12
N PRO A 235 -8.03 -14.51 -13.48
CA PRO A 235 -8.85 -15.26 -12.53
C PRO A 235 -9.45 -14.33 -11.48
N LEU A 236 -10.61 -14.71 -10.95
CA LEU A 236 -11.24 -13.98 -9.86
C LEU A 236 -10.41 -14.12 -8.58
N GLN A 237 -10.17 -12.99 -7.92
CA GLN A 237 -9.72 -12.93 -6.55
C GLN A 237 -10.89 -12.56 -5.64
N THR A 238 -11.07 -13.30 -4.55
CA THR A 238 -12.15 -13.06 -3.58
C THR A 238 -11.56 -12.48 -2.31
N PHE A 239 -12.24 -11.49 -1.73
CA PHE A 239 -11.98 -10.99 -0.39
C PHE A 239 -13.29 -10.88 0.41
N ARG A 240 -13.18 -10.83 1.74
CA ARG A 240 -14.33 -10.77 2.64
C ARG A 240 -14.09 -9.83 3.81
N THR A 241 -15.06 -8.95 4.05
CA THR A 241 -15.06 -7.97 5.15
C THR A 241 -16.47 -7.93 5.73
N GLU A 242 -16.76 -8.81 6.69
CA GLU A 242 -18.13 -9.06 7.18
C GLU A 242 -18.28 -8.75 8.68
N PRO A 243 -19.22 -7.88 9.08
CA PRO A 243 -19.60 -7.67 10.48
C PRO A 243 -19.96 -8.93 11.26
N GLU A 244 -20.54 -9.93 10.58
CA GLU A 244 -20.97 -11.21 11.17
C GLU A 244 -19.81 -12.07 11.67
N ASP A 245 -18.57 -11.70 11.37
CA ASP A 245 -17.37 -12.30 11.96
C ASP A 245 -17.12 -11.87 13.41
N HIS A 246 -17.97 -10.98 13.95
CA HIS A 246 -17.97 -10.56 15.34
C HIS A 246 -16.60 -10.04 15.82
N TRP A 247 -16.02 -9.14 15.04
CA TRP A 247 -14.73 -8.50 15.33
C TRP A 247 -14.71 -7.87 16.72
N GLU A 248 -13.88 -8.39 17.61
CA GLU A 248 -13.70 -7.78 18.94
C GLU A 248 -13.01 -6.42 18.82
N THR A 249 -12.09 -6.28 17.86
CA THR A 249 -11.25 -5.09 17.68
C THR A 249 -11.34 -4.57 16.25
N ALA A 250 -11.37 -3.24 16.12
CA ALA A 250 -11.23 -2.55 14.84
C ALA A 250 -10.25 -1.38 14.95
N VAL A 251 -9.66 -0.99 13.81
CA VAL A 251 -8.84 0.22 13.68
C VAL A 251 -9.56 1.20 12.77
N LEU A 252 -9.75 2.43 13.24
CA LEU A 252 -10.21 3.56 12.46
C LEU A 252 -9.07 4.57 12.32
N GLY A 253 -8.59 4.78 11.10
CA GLY A 253 -7.45 5.65 10.86
C GLY A 253 -7.31 6.17 9.43
N ASP A 254 -6.14 6.73 9.16
CA ASP A 254 -5.72 7.25 7.86
C ASP A 254 -4.77 6.29 7.12
N SER A 255 -3.95 6.81 6.20
CA SER A 255 -3.00 6.01 5.41
C SER A 255 -1.95 5.26 6.24
N ILE A 256 -1.59 5.74 7.44
CA ILE A 256 -0.63 5.01 8.30
C ILE A 256 -1.18 3.64 8.68
N SER A 257 -2.48 3.57 8.95
CA SER A 257 -3.17 2.35 9.33
C SER A 257 -3.79 1.61 8.16
N HIS A 258 -4.17 2.30 7.09
CA HIS A 258 -4.66 1.64 5.88
C HIS A 258 -3.62 0.67 5.31
N GLY A 259 -2.35 1.09 5.32
CA GLY A 259 -1.21 0.26 4.95
C GLY A 259 -0.39 0.88 3.82
N GLY A 260 0.54 0.10 3.28
CA GLY A 260 1.52 0.58 2.32
C GLY A 260 2.69 1.33 2.96
N GLY A 261 3.70 1.59 2.15
CA GLY A 261 4.95 2.21 2.61
C GLY A 261 6.06 2.10 1.57
N HIS A 262 7.22 2.67 1.89
CA HIS A 262 8.40 2.75 1.04
C HIS A 262 8.10 3.33 -0.36
N TYR A 263 7.15 4.27 -0.42
CA TYR A 263 6.59 4.92 -1.61
C TYR A 263 5.83 4.03 -2.61
N SER A 264 6.19 2.75 -2.74
CA SER A 264 5.77 1.88 -3.85
C SER A 264 4.91 0.69 -3.44
N PHE A 265 4.82 0.38 -2.13
CA PHE A 265 4.04 -0.76 -1.65
C PHE A 265 2.63 -0.37 -1.25
N SER A 266 1.73 -1.29 -1.54
CA SER A 266 0.29 -1.14 -1.40
C SER A 266 -0.21 -1.51 0.01
N PRO A 267 -1.39 -1.04 0.44
CA PRO A 267 -2.12 -1.64 1.56
C PRO A 267 -2.36 -3.15 1.46
N SER A 268 -2.36 -3.72 0.25
CA SER A 268 -2.42 -5.17 0.04
C SER A 268 -1.09 -5.88 0.29
N ASP A 269 0.01 -5.15 0.50
CA ASP A 269 1.29 -5.70 0.95
C ASP A 269 1.36 -5.73 2.48
N PHE A 270 0.92 -6.83 3.09
CA PHE A 270 0.67 -6.87 4.53
C PHE A 270 1.91 -6.68 5.42
N GLU A 271 3.14 -6.87 4.92
CA GLU A 271 4.34 -6.47 5.70
C GLU A 271 4.43 -4.95 5.94
N PHE A 272 3.71 -4.16 5.13
CA PHE A 272 3.49 -2.71 5.27
C PHE A 272 2.16 -2.37 5.94
N SER A 273 1.56 -3.31 6.69
CA SER A 273 0.44 -3.06 7.59
C SER A 273 0.90 -3.30 9.03
N TRP A 274 0.74 -2.33 9.93
CA TRP A 274 1.09 -2.59 11.34
C TRP A 274 0.13 -3.59 12.00
N LEU A 275 -1.09 -3.72 11.47
CA LEU A 275 -2.09 -4.65 11.99
C LEU A 275 -1.69 -6.11 11.75
N SER A 276 -0.83 -6.40 10.76
CA SER A 276 -0.33 -7.76 10.51
C SER A 276 0.63 -8.26 11.59
N TYR A 277 1.17 -7.35 12.40
CA TYR A 277 2.05 -7.66 13.52
C TYR A 277 1.32 -7.74 14.87
N LEU A 278 -0.02 -7.61 14.89
CA LEU A 278 -0.79 -7.75 16.12
C LEU A 278 -0.88 -9.22 16.56
N ASP A 279 -0.96 -9.43 17.87
CA ASP A 279 -1.17 -10.77 18.46
C ASP A 279 -2.64 -11.20 18.47
N PHE A 280 -3.54 -10.34 17.97
CA PHE A 280 -4.98 -10.53 17.97
C PHE A 280 -5.60 -10.03 16.66
N PRO A 281 -6.76 -10.58 16.25
CA PRO A 281 -7.44 -10.16 15.03
C PRO A 281 -8.02 -8.75 15.17
N ALA A 282 -7.90 -7.95 14.11
CA ALA A 282 -8.54 -6.64 13.99
C ALA A 282 -8.97 -6.40 12.55
N VAL A 283 -10.15 -5.80 12.38
CA VAL A 283 -10.61 -5.29 11.07
C VAL A 283 -10.06 -3.89 10.82
N ASN A 284 -9.54 -3.65 9.63
CA ASN A 284 -8.98 -2.36 9.24
C ASN A 284 -10.05 -1.49 8.57
N LEU A 285 -10.53 -0.48 9.29
CA LEU A 285 -11.50 0.50 8.81
C LEU A 285 -10.80 1.78 8.34
N SER A 286 -9.49 1.75 8.10
CA SER A 286 -8.71 2.94 7.77
C SER A 286 -8.80 3.29 6.28
N ALA A 287 -8.65 4.57 5.95
CA ALA A 287 -8.72 5.05 4.58
C ALA A 287 -7.56 6.02 4.27
N SER A 288 -6.76 5.68 3.26
CA SER A 288 -5.68 6.57 2.79
C SER A 288 -6.27 7.88 2.29
N GLY A 289 -5.73 9.01 2.73
CA GLY A 289 -6.30 10.31 2.37
C GLY A 289 -6.88 11.09 3.54
N ASP A 290 -7.30 10.39 4.60
CA ASP A 290 -8.17 11.00 5.59
C ASP A 290 -7.47 12.10 6.39
N LEU A 291 -8.17 13.23 6.51
CA LEU A 291 -8.04 14.16 7.62
C LEU A 291 -8.86 13.66 8.81
N SER A 292 -8.56 14.14 10.03
CA SER A 292 -9.33 13.79 11.23
C SER A 292 -10.85 14.05 11.08
N SER A 293 -11.22 15.16 10.44
CA SER A 293 -12.62 15.49 10.11
C SER A 293 -13.28 14.53 9.12
N MET A 294 -12.52 13.97 8.17
CA MET A 294 -13.02 12.95 7.23
C MET A 294 -13.22 11.62 7.94
N THR A 295 -12.29 11.23 8.81
CA THR A 295 -12.42 10.04 9.67
C THR A 295 -13.66 10.15 10.57
N LEU A 296 -13.89 11.30 11.19
CA LEU A 296 -15.10 11.56 11.97
C LEU A 296 -16.38 11.46 11.11
N ALA A 297 -16.38 12.07 9.93
CA ALA A 297 -17.56 12.10 9.05
C ALA A 297 -18.05 10.71 8.63
N ARG A 298 -17.12 9.74 8.51
CA ARG A 298 -17.45 8.35 8.16
C ARG A 298 -17.62 7.39 9.33
N PHE A 299 -17.39 7.85 10.57
CA PHE A 299 -17.45 7.01 11.77
C PHE A 299 -18.71 6.12 11.81
N SER A 300 -19.90 6.71 11.68
CA SER A 300 -21.15 5.97 11.80
C SER A 300 -21.34 4.92 10.71
N ARG A 301 -20.88 5.21 9.48
CA ARG A 301 -20.99 4.29 8.35
C ARG A 301 -20.00 3.13 8.48
N ASP A 302 -18.80 3.40 8.96
CA ASP A 302 -17.69 2.45 8.86
C ASP A 302 -17.47 1.65 10.15
N VAL A 303 -17.82 2.19 11.31
CA VAL A 303 -17.62 1.53 12.61
C VAL A 303 -18.87 0.79 13.09
N LEU A 304 -20.04 1.44 13.01
CA LEU A 304 -21.24 0.90 13.65
C LEU A 304 -21.75 -0.41 13.07
N PRO A 305 -21.59 -0.73 11.76
CA PRO A 305 -21.94 -2.05 11.25
C PRO A 305 -21.16 -3.17 11.93
N PHE A 306 -19.85 -2.97 12.16
CA PHE A 306 -18.98 -3.95 12.81
C PHE A 306 -19.17 -4.03 14.33
N HIS A 307 -19.57 -2.91 14.93
CA HIS A 307 -19.83 -2.78 16.37
C HIS A 307 -18.75 -3.44 17.26
N PRO A 308 -17.45 -3.11 17.04
CA PRO A 308 -16.37 -3.74 17.77
C PRO A 308 -16.45 -3.42 19.26
N ARG A 309 -15.92 -4.30 20.11
CA ARG A 309 -15.80 -3.99 21.54
C ARG A 309 -14.76 -2.89 21.77
N TYR A 310 -13.62 -2.99 21.10
CA TYR A 310 -12.51 -2.03 21.19
C TYR A 310 -12.26 -1.38 19.83
N LEU A 311 -12.24 -0.05 19.82
CA LEU A 311 -11.93 0.74 18.62
C LEU A 311 -10.62 1.49 18.81
N MET A 312 -9.57 1.08 18.11
CA MET A 312 -8.35 1.86 18.03
C MET A 312 -8.55 3.03 17.06
N ILE A 313 -8.30 4.26 17.51
CA ILE A 313 -8.42 5.48 16.71
C ILE A 313 -7.02 6.04 16.47
N PHE A 314 -6.58 6.03 15.21
CA PHE A 314 -5.24 6.44 14.79
C PHE A 314 -5.29 7.33 13.55
N THR A 315 -5.64 8.60 13.77
CA THR A 315 -5.86 9.62 12.71
C THR A 315 -5.43 11.00 13.21
N GLY A 316 -5.10 11.89 12.28
CA GLY A 316 -4.77 13.30 12.56
C GLY A 316 -3.45 13.76 11.98
N THR A 317 -2.58 12.84 11.58
CA THR A 317 -1.28 13.15 10.97
C THR A 317 -1.44 14.04 9.73
N ASN A 318 -2.37 13.71 8.82
CA ASN A 318 -2.62 14.51 7.62
C ASN A 318 -3.17 15.91 7.93
N SER A 319 -4.05 16.03 8.92
CA SER A 319 -4.56 17.32 9.40
C SER A 319 -3.42 18.21 9.89
N LEU A 320 -2.60 17.70 10.81
CA LEU A 320 -1.58 18.51 11.49
C LEU A 320 -0.44 18.88 10.55
N ARG A 321 0.03 17.96 9.69
CA ARG A 321 1.09 18.28 8.70
C ARG A 321 0.62 19.34 7.70
N ALA A 322 -0.67 19.35 7.36
CA ALA A 322 -1.28 20.33 6.45
C ALA A 322 -1.58 21.68 7.12
N GLY A 323 -1.29 21.83 8.41
CA GLY A 323 -1.46 23.08 9.15
C GLY A 323 -2.85 23.29 9.77
N GLU A 324 -3.67 22.24 9.87
CA GLU A 324 -4.93 22.30 10.63
C GLU A 324 -4.64 22.60 12.11
N ASP A 325 -5.48 23.44 12.71
CA ASP A 325 -5.39 23.82 14.11
C ASP A 325 -5.52 22.58 15.01
N PRO A 326 -4.58 22.30 15.93
CA PRO A 326 -4.68 21.19 16.88
C PRO A 326 -6.01 21.13 17.62
N ALA A 327 -6.63 22.27 17.93
CA ALA A 327 -7.94 22.31 18.59
C ALA A 327 -9.07 21.69 17.73
N ARG A 328 -8.96 21.77 16.41
CA ARG A 328 -9.91 21.12 15.48
C ARG A 328 -9.73 19.61 15.48
N VAL A 329 -8.48 19.15 15.43
CA VAL A 329 -8.16 17.72 15.49
C VAL A 329 -8.61 17.12 16.83
N ILE A 330 -8.33 17.80 17.95
CA ILE A 330 -8.79 17.39 19.29
C ILE A 330 -10.32 17.33 19.34
N HIS A 331 -11.02 18.34 18.81
CA HIS A 331 -12.47 18.33 18.74
C HIS A 331 -12.99 17.11 17.96
N ASP A 332 -12.39 16.77 16.83
CA ASP A 332 -12.80 15.61 16.03
C ASP A 332 -12.57 14.29 16.80
N LEU A 333 -11.45 14.16 17.51
CA LEU A 333 -11.16 13.03 18.39
C LEU A 333 -12.18 12.92 19.54
N GLU A 334 -12.56 14.04 20.16
CA GLU A 334 -13.60 14.10 21.19
C GLU A 334 -14.97 13.66 20.66
N GLN A 335 -15.34 14.09 19.44
CA GLN A 335 -16.60 13.66 18.82
C GLN A 335 -16.59 12.15 18.54
N MET A 336 -15.49 11.60 18.01
CA MET A 336 -15.35 10.15 17.81
C MET A 336 -15.42 9.38 19.14
N LYS A 337 -14.81 9.91 20.22
CA LYS A 337 -14.93 9.34 21.57
C LYS A 337 -16.39 9.28 22.00
N VAL A 338 -17.12 10.39 21.91
CA VAL A 338 -18.53 10.46 22.33
C VAL A 338 -19.39 9.50 21.50
N LEU A 339 -19.18 9.44 20.19
CA LEU A 339 -19.88 8.49 19.32
C LEU A 339 -19.62 7.05 19.74
N ALA A 340 -18.36 6.63 19.87
CA ALA A 340 -17.99 5.28 20.31
C ALA A 340 -18.67 4.91 21.64
N LEU A 341 -18.48 5.74 22.67
CA LEU A 341 -19.02 5.49 24.01
C LEU A 341 -20.55 5.44 24.02
N SER A 342 -21.22 6.33 23.25
CA SER A 342 -22.69 6.36 23.15
C SER A 342 -23.28 5.10 22.51
N HIS A 343 -22.48 4.40 21.70
CA HIS A 343 -22.83 3.13 21.07
C HIS A 343 -22.28 1.92 21.83
N GLY A 344 -21.71 2.11 23.02
CA GLY A 344 -21.22 0.99 23.83
C GLY A 344 -19.87 0.42 23.39
N ILE A 345 -19.15 1.14 22.51
CA ILE A 345 -17.82 0.79 22.00
C ILE A 345 -16.78 1.48 22.89
N ALA A 346 -15.70 0.78 23.24
CA ALA A 346 -14.62 1.31 24.07
C ALA A 346 -13.48 1.86 23.17
N PRO A 347 -13.33 3.19 23.01
CA PRO A 347 -12.28 3.76 22.17
C PRO A 347 -10.92 3.75 22.88
N ILE A 348 -9.86 3.45 22.12
CA ILE A 348 -8.45 3.51 22.50
C ILE A 348 -7.74 4.42 21.49
N PHE A 349 -7.13 5.50 21.95
CA PHE A 349 -6.42 6.43 21.07
C PHE A 349 -4.96 6.03 20.88
N LEU A 350 -4.41 6.20 19.69
CA LEU A 350 -2.99 6.01 19.42
C LEU A 350 -2.34 7.38 19.18
N THR A 351 -1.29 7.70 19.92
CA THR A 351 -0.51 8.92 19.69
C THR A 351 0.13 8.92 18.31
N LEU A 352 0.27 10.09 17.72
CA LEU A 352 0.79 10.29 16.38
C LEU A 352 2.32 10.31 16.39
N PRO A 353 2.99 9.39 15.67
CA PRO A 353 4.45 9.39 15.59
C PRO A 353 4.96 10.64 14.86
N PRO A 354 6.20 11.09 15.12
CA PRO A 354 6.82 12.17 14.37
C PRO A 354 6.86 11.89 12.86
N ILE A 355 7.03 12.95 12.07
CA ILE A 355 7.18 12.87 10.61
C ILE A 355 8.55 13.42 10.17
N ASN A 356 8.86 13.30 8.88
CA ASN A 356 10.05 13.87 8.27
C ASN A 356 9.66 14.82 7.13
N PRO A 357 9.56 16.15 7.41
CA PRO A 357 9.20 17.15 6.42
C PRO A 357 10.11 17.17 5.18
N ALA A 358 11.41 16.89 5.34
CA ALA A 358 12.36 16.92 4.23
C ALA A 358 12.08 15.78 3.24
N ASN A 359 11.81 14.58 3.74
CA ASN A 359 11.43 13.44 2.90
C ASN A 359 10.06 13.62 2.27
N ILE A 360 9.08 14.16 3.00
CA ILE A 360 7.75 14.48 2.46
C ILE A 360 7.88 15.46 1.28
N GLN A 361 8.68 16.51 1.45
CA GLN A 361 8.95 17.50 0.40
C GLN A 361 9.72 16.89 -0.78
N HIS A 362 10.67 15.98 -0.53
CA HIS A 362 11.44 15.30 -1.56
C HIS A 362 10.57 14.34 -2.40
N VAL A 363 9.76 13.52 -1.73
CA VAL A 363 8.99 12.44 -2.35
C VAL A 363 7.68 12.92 -2.96
N PHE A 364 6.92 13.73 -2.22
CA PHE A 364 5.59 14.20 -2.66
C PHE A 364 5.60 15.61 -3.25
N GLY A 365 6.64 16.41 -2.97
CA GLY A 365 6.64 17.82 -3.34
C GLY A 365 5.67 18.66 -2.52
N GLU A 366 5.28 18.18 -1.34
CA GLU A 366 4.28 18.81 -0.48
C GLU A 366 4.92 19.51 0.71
N PRO A 367 4.48 20.74 1.06
CA PRO A 367 4.95 21.41 2.24
C PRO A 367 4.38 20.74 3.50
N THR A 368 5.11 20.86 4.60
CA THR A 368 4.65 20.57 5.96
C THR A 368 4.62 21.87 6.75
N ALA A 369 3.63 22.03 7.63
CA ALA A 369 3.55 23.20 8.51
C ALA A 369 4.86 23.38 9.31
N GLU A 370 5.39 24.61 9.38
CA GLU A 370 6.68 24.87 10.02
C GLU A 370 6.67 24.54 11.53
N ASP A 371 5.52 24.66 12.16
CA ASP A 371 5.25 24.37 13.57
C ASP A 371 4.70 22.96 13.82
N TRP A 372 4.87 22.03 12.87
CA TRP A 372 4.29 20.68 12.94
C TRP A 372 4.64 19.93 14.24
N GLN A 373 5.86 20.07 14.78
CA GLN A 373 6.24 19.38 16.02
C GLN A 373 5.36 19.82 17.20
N TRP A 374 5.11 21.12 17.32
CA TRP A 374 4.20 21.65 18.34
C TRP A 374 2.76 21.15 18.12
N ARG A 375 2.31 21.10 16.86
CA ARG A 375 0.96 20.60 16.53
C ARG A 375 0.78 19.14 16.95
N PHE A 376 1.75 18.28 16.63
CA PHE A 376 1.73 16.87 17.02
C PHE A 376 1.78 16.72 18.54
N GLU A 377 2.65 17.47 19.21
CA GLU A 377 2.74 17.42 20.67
C GLU A 377 1.43 17.86 21.35
N ALA A 378 0.81 18.93 20.87
CA ALA A 378 -0.45 19.43 21.42
C ALA A 378 -1.58 18.39 21.31
N VAL A 379 -1.66 17.65 20.20
CA VAL A 379 -2.65 16.58 20.05
C VAL A 379 -2.27 15.33 20.84
N ASN A 380 -0.99 14.97 20.90
CA ASN A 380 -0.50 13.83 21.66
C ASN A 380 -0.69 14.00 23.17
N GLU A 381 -0.49 15.21 23.71
CA GLU A 381 -0.83 15.56 25.10
C GLU A 381 -2.31 15.31 25.41
N TYR A 382 -3.22 15.70 24.50
CA TYR A 382 -4.65 15.39 24.65
C TYR A 382 -4.90 13.87 24.62
N ILE A 383 -4.27 13.14 23.69
CA ILE A 383 -4.40 11.69 23.53
C ILE A 383 -3.95 10.96 24.80
N ARG A 384 -2.82 11.35 25.39
CA ARG A 384 -2.28 10.78 26.64
C ARG A 384 -3.22 10.96 27.84
N GLY A 385 -4.12 11.95 27.79
CA GLY A 385 -5.18 12.14 28.78
C GLY A 385 -6.39 11.19 28.61
N GLN A 386 -6.41 10.34 27.59
CA GLN A 386 -7.48 9.38 27.29
C GLN A 386 -7.04 7.94 27.58
N ALA A 387 -7.94 6.96 27.41
CA ALA A 387 -7.52 5.58 27.21
C ALA A 387 -6.70 5.50 25.91
N HIS A 388 -5.41 5.19 26.00
CA HIS A 388 -4.48 5.33 24.88
C HIS A 388 -3.36 4.28 24.86
N ILE A 389 -2.62 4.26 23.76
CA ILE A 389 -1.32 3.61 23.59
C ILE A 389 -0.36 4.65 23.01
N ASP A 390 0.77 4.91 23.69
CA ASP A 390 1.77 5.89 23.25
C ASP A 390 2.72 5.28 22.20
N VAL A 391 2.19 5.15 20.98
CA VAL A 391 2.96 4.71 19.81
C VAL A 391 4.04 5.72 19.43
N ALA A 392 3.88 7.01 19.74
CA ALA A 392 4.83 8.05 19.37
C ALA A 392 6.13 7.91 20.17
N GLU A 393 6.04 7.55 21.46
CA GLU A 393 7.18 7.27 22.32
C GLU A 393 8.00 6.05 21.86
N ALA A 394 7.36 5.08 21.18
CA ALA A 394 8.05 3.89 20.66
C ALA A 394 9.05 4.21 19.53
N PHE A 395 8.94 5.37 18.88
CA PHE A 395 9.86 5.79 17.83
C PHE A 395 11.05 6.58 18.39
N VAL A 396 12.26 6.05 18.17
CA VAL A 396 13.50 6.80 18.45
C VAL A 396 13.74 7.80 17.33
N CYS A 397 13.37 9.05 17.57
CA CYS A 397 13.46 10.14 16.61
C CYS A 397 14.50 11.20 17.08
N PRO A 398 15.76 11.13 16.62
CA PRO A 398 16.73 12.20 16.84
C PRO A 398 16.16 13.55 16.38
N ASP A 399 16.36 14.60 17.18
CA ASP A 399 15.82 15.95 16.94
C ASP A 399 14.28 16.03 16.79
N GLY A 400 13.57 14.96 17.20
CA GLY A 400 12.13 14.84 17.07
C GLY A 400 11.67 14.66 15.63
N VAL A 401 12.51 14.12 14.74
CA VAL A 401 12.21 13.87 13.32
C VAL A 401 12.24 12.37 13.03
N LEU A 402 11.29 11.88 12.23
CA LEU A 402 11.22 10.47 11.85
C LEU A 402 12.44 10.07 10.98
N PRO A 403 13.20 9.03 11.36
CA PRO A 403 14.32 8.54 10.55
C PRO A 403 13.87 8.03 9.17
N THR A 404 14.68 8.28 8.14
CA THR A 404 14.37 7.87 6.75
C THR A 404 14.27 6.35 6.61
N GLU A 405 15.00 5.62 7.45
CA GLU A 405 15.07 4.17 7.48
C GLU A 405 13.75 3.56 8.01
N LEU A 406 12.98 4.33 8.78
CA LEU A 406 11.69 3.91 9.32
C LEU A 406 10.51 4.36 8.45
N ALA A 407 10.69 5.36 7.60
CA ALA A 407 9.71 5.82 6.61
C ALA A 407 10.43 6.57 5.48
N LEU A 408 10.65 5.91 4.35
CA LEU A 408 11.38 6.50 3.22
C LEU A 408 10.75 7.83 2.76
N ASP A 409 9.42 7.88 2.72
CA ASP A 409 8.66 9.06 2.30
C ASP A 409 8.46 10.10 3.40
N GLY A 410 8.93 9.80 4.61
CA GLY A 410 8.83 10.66 5.79
C GLY A 410 7.46 10.72 6.46
N LEU A 411 6.49 9.91 6.02
CA LEU A 411 5.12 9.94 6.50
C LEU A 411 4.59 8.55 6.87
N HIS A 412 4.75 7.57 6.00
CA HIS A 412 4.21 6.23 6.17
C HIS A 412 5.33 5.33 6.69
N PRO A 413 5.22 4.80 7.93
CA PRO A 413 6.22 3.88 8.44
C PRO A 413 6.35 2.64 7.54
N ASP A 414 7.58 2.32 7.17
CA ASP A 414 7.96 1.13 6.41
C ASP A 414 7.91 -0.11 7.30
N VAL A 415 8.28 -1.28 6.78
CA VAL A 415 8.18 -2.57 7.48
C VAL A 415 8.66 -2.52 8.94
N ASP A 416 9.85 -1.96 9.20
CA ASP A 416 10.38 -1.86 10.56
C ASP A 416 9.60 -0.88 11.44
N GLY A 417 9.15 0.25 10.87
CA GLY A 417 8.26 1.17 11.56
C GLY A 417 6.89 0.56 11.86
N LYS A 418 6.32 -0.23 10.95
CA LYS A 418 5.08 -0.99 11.19
C LYS A 418 5.24 -2.02 12.30
N ARG A 419 6.40 -2.71 12.37
CA ARG A 419 6.73 -3.63 13.48
C ARG A 419 6.82 -2.92 14.82
N ILE A 420 7.42 -1.73 14.86
CA ILE A 420 7.48 -0.90 16.09
C ILE A 420 6.07 -0.58 16.58
N ILE A 421 5.18 -0.15 15.69
CA ILE A 421 3.77 0.14 16.03
C ILE A 421 3.09 -1.12 16.57
N GLY A 422 3.16 -2.24 15.83
CA GLY A 422 2.53 -3.50 16.23
C GLY A 422 3.03 -4.01 17.58
N ALA A 423 4.35 -3.99 17.81
CA ALA A 423 4.96 -4.39 19.07
C ALA A 423 4.52 -3.51 20.24
N CYS A 424 4.50 -2.18 20.05
CA CYS A 424 4.03 -1.22 21.06
C CYS A 424 2.56 -1.48 21.44
N VAL A 425 1.71 -1.72 20.44
CA VAL A 425 0.29 -2.05 20.67
C VAL A 425 0.16 -3.36 21.44
N ASN A 426 0.86 -4.42 21.04
CA ASN A 426 0.80 -5.71 21.74
C ASN A 426 1.24 -5.60 23.20
N GLU A 427 2.33 -4.87 23.47
CA GLU A 427 2.88 -4.66 24.82
C GLU A 427 1.87 -3.98 25.75
N HIS A 428 1.20 -2.93 25.26
CA HIS A 428 0.31 -2.09 26.07
C HIS A 428 -1.17 -2.48 25.98
N TRP A 429 -1.52 -3.48 25.16
CA TRP A 429 -2.91 -3.85 24.86
C TRP A 429 -3.74 -4.18 26.10
N ALA A 430 -3.15 -4.90 27.07
CA ALA A 430 -3.86 -5.29 28.28
C ALA A 430 -4.21 -4.08 29.17
N GLU A 431 -3.38 -3.04 29.18
CA GLU A 431 -3.62 -1.81 29.93
C GLU A 431 -4.65 -0.93 29.22
N ALA A 432 -4.44 -0.66 27.94
CA ALA A 432 -5.33 0.16 27.14
C ALA A 432 -6.79 -0.35 27.17
N ARG A 433 -7.00 -1.67 27.14
CA ARG A 433 -8.34 -2.27 27.29
C ARG A 433 -8.97 -2.01 28.65
N ARG A 434 -8.20 -2.09 29.75
CA ARG A 434 -8.73 -1.82 31.10
C ARG A 434 -9.19 -0.37 31.22
N ASP A 435 -8.40 0.55 30.66
CA ASP A 435 -8.68 1.98 30.71
C ASP A 435 -9.86 2.35 29.82
N ALA A 436 -9.95 1.77 28.63
CA ALA A 436 -11.08 1.96 27.73
C ALA A 436 -12.39 1.40 28.34
N ASP A 437 -12.33 0.22 28.97
CA ASP A 437 -13.47 -0.35 29.70
C ASP A 437 -13.87 0.53 30.90
N ALA A 438 -12.91 1.11 31.63
CA ALA A 438 -13.19 2.04 32.72
C ALA A 438 -13.85 3.33 32.23
N GLN A 439 -13.34 3.89 31.13
CA GLN A 439 -13.92 5.06 30.47
C GLN A 439 -15.36 4.81 30.01
N LEU A 440 -15.63 3.64 29.44
CA LEU A 440 -16.97 3.25 29.02
C LEU A 440 -17.94 3.08 30.20
N ARG A 441 -17.48 2.50 31.31
CA ARG A 441 -18.29 2.42 32.55
C ARG A 441 -18.62 3.80 33.10
N ALA A 442 -17.62 4.68 33.24
CA ALA A 442 -17.82 6.02 33.74
C ALA A 442 -18.81 6.83 32.87
N TYR A 443 -18.73 6.68 31.55
CA TYR A 443 -19.69 7.31 30.63
C TYR A 443 -21.13 6.81 30.84
N ARG A 444 -21.31 5.50 31.08
CA ARG A 444 -22.63 4.91 31.34
C ARG A 444 -23.19 5.33 32.69
N GLU A 445 -22.36 5.49 33.71
CA GLU A 445 -22.78 5.92 35.06
C GLU A 445 -23.17 7.41 35.12
N ALA A 446 -22.65 8.23 34.20
CA ALA A 446 -22.95 9.66 34.13
C ALA A 446 -24.25 10.00 33.39
N ARG A 447 -24.94 9.01 32.80
CA ARG A 447 -26.22 9.16 32.08
C ARG A 447 -27.35 8.48 32.84
#